data_AF-A0A954MZ80-F1
#
_entry.id   AF-A0A954MZ80-F1
#
_cell.length_a   1.000
_cell.length_b   1.000
_cell.length_c   1.000
_cell.angle_alpha   90.00
_cell.angle_beta   90.00
_cell.angle_gamma   90.00
#
_symmetry.space_group_name_H-M   'P 1'
#
loop_
_entity.id
_entity.type
_entity.pdbx_description
1 polymer ?
#
loop_
_entity_poly.entity_id
_entity_poly.type
_entity_poly.pdbx_seq_one_letter_code
_entity_poly.pdbx_strand_id
1 'polypeptide(L)'
;LAFLSAGHTPNRGEYGENVDRAVKFLLKSVQANGYINIPEGSGHGPMYGHGFATLFLAEVYGMTNQPEIREKLDRAVKLIINSQNKEGGWRYHPIKNDADVSVTVCQIMALRAARNSGMHVPKETVEACIKYVQNCQNTDGGFKYQLIQGSESQFPRSAAGLVALYNSGVYEGKNIEKSLEYLRRFRPGMNNNLRLYEQHYFYGHYYAVQGMWLTGGKDWLEWYPAIQQELMKFQQANGCWEDQFSPQYGTAMACIILQMPNCYLPIFQR
;
A
#
# COMPACT_ATOMS: atom_id res chain seq x y z
N LEU A 1 5.02 -9.81 1.76
CA LEU A 1 4.65 -8.90 2.86
C LEU A 1 4.05 -9.65 4.03
N ALA A 2 2.99 -10.46 3.87
CA ALA A 2 2.36 -11.20 4.98
C ALA A 2 3.34 -12.01 5.87
N PHE A 3 4.28 -12.74 5.27
CA PHE A 3 5.33 -13.45 6.03
C PHE A 3 6.32 -12.52 6.73
N LEU A 4 6.67 -11.38 6.11
CA LEU A 4 7.51 -10.36 6.74
C LEU A 4 6.79 -9.74 7.95
N SER A 5 5.48 -9.52 7.87
CA SER A 5 4.63 -9.04 8.97
C SER A 5 4.55 -10.02 10.14
N ALA A 6 4.93 -11.29 9.94
CA ALA A 6 5.06 -12.30 10.98
C ALA A 6 6.48 -12.40 11.55
N GLY A 7 7.43 -11.63 11.01
CA GLY A 7 8.84 -11.65 11.40
C GLY A 7 9.72 -12.66 10.63
N HIS A 8 9.19 -13.31 9.58
CA HIS A 8 10.02 -14.15 8.70
C HIS A 8 10.79 -13.26 7.72
N THR A 9 12.07 -13.52 7.52
CA THR A 9 12.92 -12.84 6.53
C THR A 9 13.58 -13.87 5.62
N PRO A 10 14.20 -13.50 4.49
CA PRO A 10 14.95 -14.46 3.67
C PRO A 10 15.89 -15.31 4.52
N ASN A 11 15.79 -16.63 4.38
CA ASN A 11 16.60 -17.63 5.08
C ASN A 11 16.45 -17.61 6.63
N ARG A 12 15.41 -16.99 7.19
CA ARG A 12 15.14 -16.97 8.65
C ARG A 12 13.66 -17.17 8.99
N GLY A 13 13.41 -18.04 9.96
CA GLY A 13 12.07 -18.40 10.43
C GLY A 13 11.42 -19.47 9.55
N GLU A 14 10.26 -19.98 9.97
CA GLU A 14 9.58 -21.11 9.33
C GLU A 14 9.34 -20.90 7.83
N TYR A 15 8.93 -19.70 7.42
CA TYR A 15 8.71 -19.38 6.00
C TYR A 15 9.90 -18.68 5.33
N GLY A 16 11.10 -18.75 5.92
CA GLY A 16 12.29 -18.04 5.43
C GLY A 16 12.70 -18.40 4.00
N GLU A 17 12.58 -19.68 3.62
CA GLU A 17 12.84 -20.14 2.25
C GLU A 17 11.82 -19.60 1.25
N ASN A 18 10.54 -19.50 1.65
CA ASN A 18 9.49 -18.93 0.80
C ASN A 18 9.75 -17.45 0.52
N VAL A 19 10.16 -16.70 1.54
CA VAL A 19 10.53 -15.29 1.40
C VAL A 19 11.78 -15.15 0.53
N ASP A 20 12.80 -15.97 0.73
CA ASP A 20 14.03 -15.98 -0.08
C ASP A 20 13.74 -16.24 -1.57
N ARG A 21 12.89 -17.23 -1.88
CA ARG A 21 12.44 -17.50 -3.26
C ARG A 21 11.72 -16.31 -3.88
N ALA A 22 10.86 -15.62 -3.12
CA ALA A 22 10.17 -14.42 -3.59
C ALA A 22 11.15 -13.27 -3.88
N VAL A 23 12.14 -13.06 -3.01
CA VAL A 23 13.21 -12.06 -3.23
C VAL A 23 13.99 -12.38 -4.49
N LYS A 24 14.50 -13.61 -4.63
CA LYS A 24 15.27 -14.05 -5.81
C LYS A 24 14.47 -13.87 -7.10
N PHE A 25 13.19 -14.21 -7.07
CA PHE A 25 12.28 -13.99 -8.20
C PHE A 25 12.16 -12.51 -8.57
N LEU A 26 11.86 -11.63 -7.61
CA LEU A 26 11.73 -10.20 -7.87
C LEU A 26 13.04 -9.57 -8.34
N LEU A 27 14.17 -9.95 -7.75
CA LEU A 27 15.48 -9.48 -8.20
C LEU A 27 15.75 -9.90 -9.65
N LYS A 28 15.36 -11.11 -10.07
CA LYS A 28 15.49 -11.56 -11.47
C LYS A 28 14.58 -10.77 -12.42
N SER A 29 13.45 -10.29 -11.94
CA SER A 29 12.47 -9.51 -12.72
C SER A 29 12.80 -8.02 -12.84
N VAL A 30 13.85 -7.52 -12.18
CA VAL A 30 14.29 -6.12 -12.33
C VAL A 30 15.04 -5.96 -13.65
N GLN A 31 14.44 -5.20 -14.56
CA GLN A 31 15.01 -4.87 -15.87
C GLN A 31 16.18 -3.88 -15.76
N ALA A 32 16.92 -3.69 -16.86
CA ALA A 32 18.08 -2.79 -16.89
C ALA A 32 17.72 -1.36 -16.43
N ASN A 33 16.56 -0.85 -16.85
CA ASN A 33 16.02 0.46 -16.48
C ASN A 33 15.41 0.53 -15.07
N GLY A 34 15.47 -0.55 -14.29
CA GLY A 34 14.87 -0.64 -12.94
C GLY A 34 13.41 -1.08 -12.93
N TYR A 35 12.78 -1.27 -14.09
CA TYR A 35 11.38 -1.64 -14.14
C TYR A 35 11.19 -3.07 -13.65
N ILE A 36 10.28 -3.27 -12.71
CA ILE A 36 9.95 -4.61 -12.20
C ILE A 36 8.65 -5.02 -12.85
N ASN A 37 8.77 -5.77 -13.95
CA ASN A 37 7.63 -6.24 -14.70
C ASN A 37 7.93 -7.60 -15.35
N ILE A 38 6.93 -8.47 -15.37
CA ILE A 38 7.00 -9.79 -15.99
C ILE A 38 6.04 -9.77 -17.18
N PRO A 39 6.54 -9.71 -18.42
CA PRO A 39 5.69 -9.61 -19.62
C PRO A 39 4.59 -10.66 -19.66
N GLU A 40 4.90 -11.91 -19.28
CA GLU A 40 3.97 -13.06 -19.29
C GLU A 40 2.91 -12.99 -18.19
N GLY A 41 3.12 -12.15 -17.17
CA GLY A 41 2.16 -11.87 -16.09
C GLY A 41 1.63 -10.44 -16.10
N SER A 42 1.92 -9.66 -17.14
CA SER A 42 1.55 -8.25 -17.22
C SER A 42 0.06 -8.11 -17.56
N GLY A 43 -0.78 -7.86 -16.56
CA GLY A 43 -2.15 -7.40 -16.77
C GLY A 43 -2.23 -5.91 -17.12
N HIS A 44 -3.44 -5.34 -17.03
CA HIS A 44 -3.67 -3.90 -17.13
C HIS A 44 -3.12 -3.16 -15.91
N GLY A 45 -1.83 -2.82 -15.91
CA GLY A 45 -1.24 -1.94 -14.89
C GLY A 45 0.09 -2.37 -14.29
N PRO A 46 1.13 -2.62 -15.10
CA PRO A 46 2.41 -3.10 -14.60
C PRO A 46 3.10 -2.16 -13.59
N MET A 47 2.75 -0.86 -13.56
CA MET A 47 3.20 0.04 -12.49
C MET A 47 2.67 -0.28 -11.08
N TYR A 48 1.50 -0.92 -10.95
CA TYR A 48 1.04 -1.43 -9.65
C TYR A 48 1.98 -2.52 -9.13
N GLY A 49 2.29 -3.49 -10.00
CA GLY A 49 3.21 -4.57 -9.69
C GLY A 49 4.59 -4.01 -9.35
N HIS A 50 5.08 -3.04 -10.12
CA HIS A 50 6.34 -2.35 -9.85
C HIS A 50 6.37 -1.67 -8.48
N GLY A 51 5.32 -0.92 -8.12
CA GLY A 51 5.24 -0.24 -6.82
C GLY A 51 5.25 -1.23 -5.65
N PHE A 52 4.40 -2.26 -5.68
CA PHE A 52 4.37 -3.28 -4.62
C PHE A 52 5.63 -4.13 -4.54
N ALA A 53 6.25 -4.46 -5.68
CA ALA A 53 7.54 -5.16 -5.70
C ALA A 53 8.66 -4.30 -5.12
N THR A 54 8.69 -3.01 -5.44
CA THR A 54 9.67 -2.05 -4.91
C THR A 54 9.48 -1.86 -3.41
N LEU A 55 8.24 -1.72 -2.94
CA LEU A 55 7.90 -1.74 -1.51
C LEU A 55 8.42 -3.01 -0.84
N PHE A 56 8.12 -4.19 -1.38
CA PHE A 56 8.58 -5.46 -0.80
C PHE A 56 10.10 -5.55 -0.71
N LEU A 57 10.83 -5.20 -1.78
CA LEU A 57 12.29 -5.21 -1.79
C LEU A 57 12.87 -4.20 -0.79
N ALA A 58 12.24 -3.03 -0.64
CA ALA A 58 12.63 -2.03 0.35
C ALA A 58 12.43 -2.53 1.79
N GLU A 59 11.30 -3.19 2.09
CA GLU A 59 11.06 -3.79 3.41
C GLU A 59 12.10 -4.89 3.71
N VAL A 60 12.36 -5.79 2.77
CA VAL A 60 13.38 -6.84 2.95
C VAL A 60 14.76 -6.22 3.16
N TYR A 61 15.12 -5.23 2.35
CA TYR A 61 16.41 -4.56 2.47
C TYR A 61 16.55 -3.85 3.82
N GLY A 62 15.51 -3.14 4.27
CA GLY A 62 15.49 -2.51 5.60
C GLY A 62 15.59 -3.50 6.77
N MET A 63 15.03 -4.71 6.61
CA MET A 63 15.08 -5.75 7.64
C MET A 63 16.39 -6.56 7.67
N THR A 64 17.10 -6.66 6.53
CA THR A 64 18.23 -7.61 6.38
C THR A 64 19.55 -7.01 5.94
N ASN A 65 19.55 -5.80 5.37
CA ASN A 65 20.71 -5.14 4.76
C ASN A 65 21.46 -5.97 3.69
N GLN A 66 20.76 -6.86 2.98
CA GLN A 66 21.35 -7.67 1.89
C GLN A 66 21.89 -6.79 0.73
N PRO A 67 23.21 -6.77 0.47
CA PRO A 67 23.82 -5.89 -0.54
C PRO A 67 23.29 -6.10 -1.96
N GLU A 68 22.93 -7.32 -2.32
CA GLU A 68 22.40 -7.70 -3.64
C GLU A 68 21.06 -7.05 -3.98
N ILE A 69 20.30 -6.61 -2.96
CA ILE A 69 19.03 -5.91 -3.14
C ILE A 69 19.28 -4.43 -3.46
N ARG A 70 20.32 -3.83 -2.89
CA ARG A 70 20.54 -2.37 -2.88
C ARG A 70 20.55 -1.76 -4.28
N GLU A 71 21.33 -2.31 -5.19
CA GLU A 71 21.50 -1.75 -6.55
C GLU A 71 20.21 -1.85 -7.37
N LYS A 72 19.50 -2.97 -7.27
CA LYS A 72 18.23 -3.19 -7.98
C LYS A 72 17.11 -2.34 -7.40
N LEU A 73 17.08 -2.19 -6.08
CA LEU A 73 16.16 -1.30 -5.39
C LEU A 73 16.38 0.17 -5.79
N ASP A 74 17.63 0.64 -5.81
CA ASP A 74 17.96 2.01 -6.24
C ASP A 74 17.47 2.29 -7.67
N ARG A 75 17.68 1.35 -8.61
CA ARG A 75 17.16 1.49 -9.98
C ARG A 75 15.64 1.52 -10.04
N ALA A 76 14.96 0.65 -9.27
CA ALA A 76 13.51 0.63 -9.21
C ALA A 76 12.95 1.97 -8.66
N VAL A 77 13.54 2.49 -7.58
CA VAL A 77 13.19 3.79 -7.00
C VAL A 77 13.42 4.93 -7.99
N LYS A 78 14.55 4.92 -8.71
CA LYS A 78 14.83 5.91 -9.77
C LYS A 78 13.80 5.85 -10.90
N LEU A 79 13.30 4.67 -11.28
CA LEU A 79 12.24 4.57 -12.28
C LEU A 79 10.94 5.21 -11.79
N ILE A 80 10.56 5.00 -10.53
CA ILE A 80 9.41 5.69 -9.93
C ILE A 80 9.60 7.21 -10.01
N ILE A 81 10.71 7.73 -9.48
CA ILE A 81 11.02 9.18 -9.49
C ILE A 81 10.99 9.74 -10.92
N ASN A 82 11.65 9.06 -11.85
CA ASN A 82 11.80 9.53 -13.23
C ASN A 82 10.54 9.38 -14.08
N SER A 83 9.50 8.69 -13.59
CA SER A 83 8.22 8.54 -14.31
C SER A 83 7.09 9.40 -13.74
N GLN A 84 7.34 10.17 -12.67
CA GLN A 84 6.34 11.09 -12.11
C GLN A 84 5.91 12.13 -13.14
N ASN A 85 4.60 12.30 -13.31
CA ASN A 85 4.05 13.27 -14.26
C ASN A 85 4.01 14.70 -13.67
N LYS A 86 3.56 15.68 -14.46
CA LYS A 86 3.47 17.09 -14.03
C LYS A 86 2.41 17.36 -12.96
N GLU A 87 1.44 16.46 -12.79
CA GLU A 87 0.42 16.56 -11.75
C GLU A 87 0.96 16.09 -10.39
N GLY A 88 2.07 15.34 -10.38
CA GLY A 88 2.70 14.77 -9.18
C GLY A 88 2.35 13.30 -8.92
N GLY A 89 1.69 12.63 -9.86
CA GLY A 89 1.26 11.24 -9.73
C GLY A 89 1.78 10.31 -10.83
N TRP A 90 1.28 9.08 -10.80
CA TRP A 90 1.59 8.00 -11.74
C TRP A 90 0.34 7.27 -12.19
N ARG A 91 0.47 6.57 -13.31
CA ARG A 91 -0.53 5.63 -13.80
C ARG A 91 0.10 4.30 -14.23
N TYR A 92 -0.62 3.54 -15.02
CA TYR A 92 -0.37 2.13 -15.34
C TYR A 92 0.97 1.83 -16.03
N HIS A 93 1.59 2.84 -16.65
CA HIS A 93 2.87 2.72 -17.35
C HIS A 93 3.88 3.76 -16.83
N PRO A 94 5.20 3.47 -16.89
CA PRO A 94 6.25 4.38 -16.43
C PRO A 94 6.51 5.53 -17.41
N ILE A 95 5.45 6.28 -17.74
CA ILE A 95 5.47 7.41 -18.67
C ILE A 95 4.76 8.60 -18.03
N LYS A 96 5.23 9.81 -18.34
CA LYS A 96 4.80 11.07 -17.69
C LYS A 96 3.52 11.65 -18.32
N ASN A 97 2.49 10.84 -18.52
CA ASN A 97 1.29 11.27 -19.26
C ASN A 97 0.13 11.66 -18.35
N ASP A 98 -0.26 10.76 -17.45
CA ASP A 98 -1.44 10.87 -16.62
C ASP A 98 -1.22 10.22 -15.26
N ALA A 99 -2.18 10.41 -14.35
CA ALA A 99 -2.11 9.88 -13.00
C ALA A 99 -3.48 9.43 -12.49
N ASP A 100 -3.46 8.45 -11.59
CA ASP A 100 -4.57 8.13 -10.72
C ASP A 100 -4.11 7.99 -9.26
N VAL A 101 -5.05 8.16 -8.32
CA VAL A 101 -4.74 8.12 -6.88
C VAL A 101 -4.22 6.76 -6.44
N SER A 102 -4.70 5.67 -7.04
CA SER A 102 -4.45 4.33 -6.53
C SER A 102 -3.06 3.82 -6.92
N VAL A 103 -2.59 4.04 -8.16
CA VAL A 103 -1.20 3.78 -8.55
C VAL A 103 -0.26 4.73 -7.81
N THR A 104 -0.65 6.00 -7.68
CA THR A 104 0.16 7.02 -7.00
C THR A 104 0.43 6.64 -5.55
N VAL A 105 -0.59 6.17 -4.81
CA VAL A 105 -0.40 5.69 -3.44
C VAL A 105 0.58 4.52 -3.40
N CYS A 106 0.49 3.56 -4.32
CA CYS A 106 1.42 2.44 -4.37
C CYS A 106 2.88 2.90 -4.54
N GLN A 107 3.11 3.90 -5.39
CA GLN A 107 4.44 4.49 -5.56
C GLN A 107 4.91 5.24 -4.31
N ILE A 108 4.02 5.99 -3.65
CA ILE A 108 4.33 6.71 -2.40
C ILE A 108 4.75 5.72 -1.31
N MET A 109 4.05 4.60 -1.16
CA MET A 109 4.43 3.55 -0.20
C MET A 109 5.82 2.98 -0.50
N ALA A 110 6.11 2.70 -1.78
CA ALA A 110 7.42 2.22 -2.21
C ALA A 110 8.53 3.25 -1.91
N LEU A 111 8.31 4.53 -2.23
CA LEU A 111 9.26 5.61 -1.97
C LEU A 111 9.48 5.81 -0.46
N ARG A 112 8.43 5.70 0.36
CA ARG A 112 8.57 5.81 1.80
C ARG A 112 9.39 4.66 2.37
N ALA A 113 9.11 3.42 1.98
CA ALA A 113 9.88 2.25 2.40
C ALA A 113 11.35 2.33 1.93
N ALA A 114 11.57 2.81 0.70
CA ALA A 114 12.91 3.05 0.17
C ALA A 114 13.67 4.09 1.02
N ARG A 115 13.02 5.20 1.40
CA ARG A 115 13.63 6.20 2.28
C ARG A 115 13.94 5.63 3.67
N ASN A 116 13.03 4.84 4.25
CA ASN A 116 13.25 4.17 5.53
C ASN A 116 14.46 3.22 5.49
N SER A 117 14.74 2.61 4.34
CA SER A 117 15.89 1.72 4.11
C SER A 117 17.15 2.44 3.57
N GLY A 118 17.18 3.77 3.61
CA GLY A 118 18.36 4.58 3.27
C GLY A 118 18.56 4.85 1.78
N MET A 119 17.54 4.67 0.93
CA MET A 119 17.56 5.15 -0.46
C MET A 119 17.23 6.65 -0.50
N HIS A 120 17.85 7.35 -1.45
CA HIS A 120 17.56 8.76 -1.66
C HIS A 120 16.23 8.93 -2.42
N VAL A 121 15.35 9.78 -1.88
CA VAL A 121 14.11 10.22 -2.52
C VAL A 121 14.08 11.76 -2.49
N PRO A 122 14.04 12.44 -3.65
CA PRO A 122 14.01 13.91 -3.69
C PRO A 122 12.79 14.50 -2.97
N LYS A 123 12.99 15.65 -2.31
CA LYS A 123 11.92 16.33 -1.55
C LYS A 123 10.81 16.79 -2.49
N GLU A 124 11.18 17.27 -3.67
CA GLU A 124 10.29 17.79 -4.71
C GLU A 124 9.33 16.71 -5.20
N THR A 125 9.81 15.46 -5.33
CA THR A 125 8.97 14.30 -5.66
C THR A 125 7.90 14.09 -4.59
N VAL A 126 8.27 14.12 -3.31
CA VAL A 126 7.34 13.95 -2.18
C VAL A 126 6.33 15.10 -2.11
N GLU A 127 6.78 16.34 -2.28
CA GLU A 127 5.90 17.52 -2.28
C GLU A 127 4.87 17.46 -3.43
N ALA A 128 5.29 17.03 -4.62
CA ALA A 128 4.39 16.82 -5.75
C ALA A 128 3.35 15.71 -5.49
N CYS A 129 3.75 14.61 -4.86
CA CYS A 129 2.84 13.54 -4.41
C CYS A 129 1.77 14.07 -3.45
N ILE A 130 2.19 14.82 -2.43
CA ILE A 130 1.29 15.40 -1.42
C ILE A 130 0.25 16.27 -2.12
N LYS A 131 0.69 17.17 -3.00
CA LYS A 131 -0.21 18.06 -3.74
C LYS A 131 -1.20 17.28 -4.60
N TYR A 132 -0.75 16.25 -5.31
CA TYR A 132 -1.63 15.40 -6.12
C TYR A 132 -2.70 14.73 -5.27
N VAL A 133 -2.30 14.06 -4.19
CA VAL A 133 -3.23 13.33 -3.30
C VAL A 133 -4.22 14.30 -2.63
N GLN A 134 -3.77 15.47 -2.18
CA GLN A 134 -4.67 16.49 -1.63
C GLN A 134 -5.69 17.00 -2.66
N ASN A 135 -5.29 17.18 -3.92
CA ASN A 135 -6.20 17.58 -5.01
C ASN A 135 -7.20 16.47 -5.40
N CYS A 136 -6.87 15.21 -5.09
CA CYS A 136 -7.79 14.09 -5.18
C CYS A 136 -8.83 14.06 -4.05
N GLN A 137 -8.72 14.89 -3.01
CA GLN A 137 -9.73 14.91 -1.95
C GLN A 137 -10.99 15.68 -2.38
N ASN A 138 -12.16 15.09 -2.16
CA ASN A 138 -13.46 15.70 -2.36
C ASN A 138 -13.95 16.40 -1.08
N THR A 139 -15.02 17.19 -1.21
CA THR A 139 -15.59 17.96 -0.09
C THR A 139 -16.13 17.10 1.04
N ASP A 140 -16.53 15.86 0.74
CA ASP A 140 -17.02 14.85 1.69
C ASP A 140 -15.90 14.18 2.53
N GLY A 141 -14.63 14.53 2.23
CA GLY A 141 -13.45 13.99 2.89
C GLY A 141 -12.85 12.74 2.24
N GLY A 142 -13.60 12.10 1.33
CA GLY A 142 -13.10 10.98 0.55
C GLY A 142 -12.26 11.42 -0.65
N PHE A 143 -11.75 10.45 -1.40
CA PHE A 143 -10.84 10.71 -2.52
C PHE A 143 -11.44 10.20 -3.83
N LYS A 144 -11.30 10.99 -4.90
CA LYS A 144 -11.65 10.61 -6.29
C LYS A 144 -10.51 9.88 -6.99
N TYR A 145 -10.85 9.15 -8.05
CA TYR A 145 -9.89 8.31 -8.77
C TYR A 145 -8.81 9.12 -9.52
N GLN A 146 -9.23 10.17 -10.23
CA GLN A 146 -8.35 11.08 -10.97
C GLN A 146 -8.79 12.53 -10.74
N LEU A 147 -8.02 13.51 -11.21
CA LEU A 147 -8.37 14.94 -11.13
C LEU A 147 -9.47 15.35 -12.14
N ILE A 148 -10.48 14.50 -12.31
CA ILE A 148 -11.66 14.75 -13.15
C ILE A 148 -12.75 15.35 -12.25
N GLN A 149 -13.31 16.48 -12.68
CA GLN A 149 -14.38 17.16 -11.96
C GLN A 149 -15.63 16.26 -11.86
N GLY A 150 -16.30 16.26 -10.70
CA GLY A 150 -17.51 15.47 -10.46
C GLY A 150 -17.28 13.98 -10.18
N SER A 151 -16.03 13.50 -10.17
CA SER A 151 -15.73 12.13 -9.76
C SER A 151 -16.03 11.91 -8.29
N GLU A 152 -16.81 10.88 -7.97
CA GLU A 152 -17.22 10.55 -6.61
C GLU A 152 -16.05 10.11 -5.73
N SER A 153 -16.30 9.92 -4.43
CA SER A 153 -15.36 9.30 -3.48
C SER A 153 -15.64 7.79 -3.38
N GLN A 154 -14.62 6.97 -3.11
CA GLN A 154 -14.81 5.56 -2.76
C GLN A 154 -13.89 5.14 -1.63
N PHE A 155 -14.39 4.27 -0.76
CA PHE A 155 -13.68 3.81 0.43
C PHE A 155 -12.24 3.33 0.18
N PRO A 156 -11.95 2.40 -0.76
CA PRO A 156 -10.62 1.83 -0.86
C PRO A 156 -9.55 2.87 -1.23
N ARG A 157 -9.89 3.79 -2.14
CA ARG A 157 -9.00 4.89 -2.54
C ARG A 157 -8.94 6.01 -1.50
N SER A 158 -10.00 6.24 -0.74
CA SER A 158 -9.97 7.18 0.39
C SER A 158 -9.03 6.72 1.49
N ALA A 159 -9.06 5.43 1.82
CA ALA A 159 -8.16 4.84 2.79
C ALA A 159 -6.70 4.94 2.33
N ALA A 160 -6.45 4.60 1.05
CA ALA A 160 -5.15 4.72 0.42
C ALA A 160 -4.64 6.18 0.42
N GLY A 161 -5.50 7.15 0.10
CA GLY A 161 -5.19 8.59 0.11
C GLY A 161 -4.74 9.09 1.48
N LEU A 162 -5.47 8.75 2.55
CA LEU A 162 -5.08 9.09 3.92
C LEU A 162 -3.68 8.53 4.27
N VAL A 163 -3.45 7.25 3.98
CA VAL A 163 -2.17 6.60 4.27
C VAL A 163 -1.02 7.19 3.47
N ALA A 164 -1.27 7.58 2.21
CA ALA A 164 -0.28 8.27 1.41
C ALA A 164 0.10 9.64 2.01
N LEU A 165 -0.87 10.40 2.52
CA LEU A 165 -0.60 11.67 3.21
C LEU A 165 0.26 11.45 4.46
N TYR A 166 -0.09 10.48 5.31
CA TYR A 166 0.72 10.14 6.49
C TYR A 166 2.13 9.70 6.11
N ASN A 167 2.28 8.78 5.15
CA ASN A 167 3.59 8.29 4.73
C ASN A 167 4.46 9.37 4.07
N SER A 168 3.83 10.39 3.50
CA SER A 168 4.52 11.57 2.94
C SER A 168 4.85 12.65 3.97
N GLY A 169 4.40 12.49 5.23
CA GLY A 169 4.72 13.40 6.34
C GLY A 169 3.64 14.43 6.68
N VAL A 170 2.41 14.26 6.18
CA VAL A 170 1.26 15.12 6.49
C VAL A 170 0.38 14.42 7.52
N TYR A 171 0.52 14.78 8.79
CA TYR A 171 -0.13 14.09 9.92
C TYR A 171 -1.37 14.80 10.48
N GLU A 172 -1.55 16.08 10.17
CA GLU A 172 -2.60 16.92 10.74
C GLU A 172 -3.20 17.89 9.71
N GLY A 173 -4.29 18.55 10.10
CA GLY A 173 -5.00 19.55 9.30
C GLY A 173 -6.38 19.08 8.82
N LYS A 174 -7.16 20.04 8.32
CA LYS A 174 -8.57 19.82 7.92
C LYS A 174 -8.77 18.68 6.92
N ASN A 175 -7.80 18.48 6.02
CA ASN A 175 -7.85 17.39 5.04
C ASN A 175 -7.74 16.02 5.73
N ILE A 176 -6.90 15.89 6.76
CA ILE A 176 -6.77 14.66 7.56
C ILE A 176 -8.03 14.42 8.38
N GLU A 177 -8.53 15.44 9.07
CA GLU A 177 -9.75 15.36 9.87
C GLU A 177 -10.96 14.87 9.04
N LYS A 178 -11.17 15.47 7.87
CA LYS A 178 -12.22 15.06 6.94
C LYS A 178 -12.03 13.64 6.40
N SER A 179 -10.78 13.24 6.12
CA SER A 179 -10.48 11.88 5.68
C SER A 179 -10.86 10.86 6.75
N LEU A 180 -10.51 11.13 8.01
CA LEU A 180 -10.86 10.26 9.14
C LEU A 180 -12.37 10.21 9.33
N GLU A 181 -13.07 11.35 9.25
CA GLU A 181 -14.53 11.40 9.32
C GLU A 181 -15.20 10.57 8.22
N TYR A 182 -14.70 10.67 6.98
CA TYR A 182 -15.18 9.85 5.87
C TYR A 182 -14.96 8.36 6.13
N LEU A 183 -13.75 7.96 6.54
CA LEU A 183 -13.39 6.55 6.74
C LEU A 183 -14.18 5.90 7.88
N ARG A 184 -14.48 6.62 8.97
CA ARG A 184 -15.27 6.11 10.11
C ARG A 184 -16.63 5.53 9.68
N ARG A 185 -17.19 5.97 8.54
CA ARG A 185 -18.46 5.47 7.97
C ARG A 185 -18.35 4.03 7.46
N PHE A 186 -17.13 3.55 7.22
CA PHE A 186 -16.80 2.22 6.67
C PHE A 186 -16.17 1.31 7.73
N ARG A 187 -16.34 1.61 9.03
CA ARG A 187 -15.85 0.75 10.09
C ARG A 187 -16.52 -0.63 9.99
N PRO A 188 -15.75 -1.74 9.99
CA PRO A 188 -16.30 -3.09 9.96
C PRO A 188 -17.37 -3.34 11.03
N GLY A 189 -18.33 -4.21 10.75
CA GLY A 189 -19.41 -4.53 11.67
C GLY A 189 -20.47 -3.44 11.91
N MET A 190 -20.35 -2.22 11.34
CA MET A 190 -21.41 -1.20 11.47
C MET A 190 -22.62 -1.47 10.59
N ASN A 191 -22.44 -2.15 9.44
CA ASN A 191 -23.52 -2.53 8.53
C ASN A 191 -23.25 -3.93 7.98
N ASN A 192 -24.08 -4.91 8.36
CA ASN A 192 -23.88 -6.34 8.06
C ASN A 192 -23.76 -6.69 6.56
N ASN A 193 -24.11 -5.78 5.65
CA ASN A 193 -24.09 -6.00 4.21
C ASN A 193 -22.90 -5.35 3.48
N LEU A 194 -22.05 -4.54 4.14
CA LEU A 194 -21.02 -3.75 3.46
C LEU A 194 -20.01 -4.60 2.67
N ARG A 195 -19.55 -5.73 3.24
CA ARG A 195 -18.61 -6.63 2.54
C ARG A 195 -19.14 -7.14 1.18
N LEU A 196 -20.45 -7.36 1.05
CA LEU A 196 -21.04 -7.90 -0.19
C LEU A 196 -21.08 -6.86 -1.33
N TYR A 197 -20.95 -5.58 -1.01
CA TYR A 197 -21.03 -4.47 -1.98
C TYR A 197 -19.72 -3.67 -2.08
N GLU A 198 -18.78 -3.85 -1.16
CA GLU A 198 -17.50 -3.15 -1.17
C GLU A 198 -16.52 -3.77 -2.17
N GLN A 199 -16.47 -3.17 -3.37
CA GLN A 199 -15.41 -3.44 -4.34
C GLN A 199 -14.04 -3.20 -3.69
N HIS A 200 -13.09 -4.11 -3.92
CA HIS A 200 -11.73 -4.02 -3.37
C HIS A 200 -11.66 -3.98 -1.84
N TYR A 201 -12.55 -4.68 -1.14
CA TYR A 201 -12.61 -4.78 0.33
C TYR A 201 -11.24 -4.94 1.02
N PHE A 202 -10.45 -5.96 0.63
CA PHE A 202 -9.15 -6.22 1.26
C PHE A 202 -8.14 -5.10 1.04
N TYR A 203 -8.13 -4.50 -0.15
CA TYR A 203 -7.27 -3.36 -0.46
C TYR A 203 -7.65 -2.15 0.41
N GLY A 204 -8.96 -1.86 0.51
CA GLY A 204 -9.46 -0.75 1.31
C GLY A 204 -9.14 -0.92 2.79
N HIS A 205 -9.40 -2.09 3.36
CA HIS A 205 -9.11 -2.35 4.76
C HIS A 205 -7.62 -2.48 5.07
N TYR A 206 -6.78 -2.94 4.12
CA TYR A 206 -5.32 -2.90 4.26
C TYR A 206 -4.81 -1.47 4.49
N TYR A 207 -5.31 -0.49 3.74
CA TYR A 207 -4.96 0.90 3.98
C TYR A 207 -5.69 1.50 5.18
N ALA A 208 -6.97 1.17 5.39
CA ALA A 208 -7.73 1.76 6.48
C ALA A 208 -7.12 1.39 7.84
N VAL A 209 -6.73 0.12 8.02
CA VAL A 209 -6.08 -0.31 9.27
C VAL A 209 -4.74 0.41 9.51
N GLN A 210 -3.96 0.69 8.46
CA GLN A 210 -2.75 1.51 8.56
C GLN A 210 -3.06 2.95 8.94
N GLY A 211 -4.08 3.55 8.32
CA GLY A 211 -4.53 4.90 8.64
C GLY A 211 -4.92 5.01 10.11
N MET A 212 -5.74 4.07 10.59
CA MET A 212 -6.15 4.04 11.99
C MET A 212 -4.99 3.73 12.93
N TRP A 213 -4.04 2.88 12.53
CA TRP A 213 -2.82 2.60 13.31
C TRP A 213 -1.96 3.86 13.47
N LEU A 214 -1.76 4.63 12.41
CA LEU A 214 -0.97 5.87 12.43
C LEU A 214 -1.68 6.99 13.21
N THR A 215 -3.01 7.07 13.12
CA THR A 215 -3.82 7.99 13.93
C THR A 215 -3.82 7.62 15.42
N GLY A 216 -3.88 6.32 15.74
CA GLY A 216 -3.97 5.84 17.11
C GLY A 216 -5.28 6.23 17.80
N GLY A 217 -5.24 6.28 19.15
CA GLY A 217 -6.36 6.72 19.96
C GLY A 217 -7.66 5.94 19.72
N LYS A 218 -8.79 6.66 19.76
CA LYS A 218 -10.13 6.10 19.58
C LYS A 218 -10.29 5.40 18.22
N ASP A 219 -9.73 5.99 17.16
CA ASP A 219 -9.85 5.45 15.80
C ASP A 219 -9.23 4.06 15.68
N TRP A 220 -8.03 3.87 16.26
CA TRP A 220 -7.40 2.55 16.33
C TRP A 220 -8.18 1.57 17.21
N LEU A 221 -8.56 2.00 18.42
CA LEU A 221 -9.22 1.15 19.42
C LEU A 221 -10.61 0.68 18.99
N GLU A 222 -11.27 1.40 18.09
CA GLU A 222 -12.55 0.99 17.53
C GLU A 222 -12.39 0.19 16.23
N TRP A 223 -11.46 0.57 15.35
CA TRP A 223 -11.33 -0.06 14.03
C TRP A 223 -10.68 -1.44 14.08
N TYR A 224 -9.58 -1.60 14.83
CA TYR A 224 -8.82 -2.84 14.80
C TYR A 224 -9.59 -4.04 15.36
N PRO A 225 -10.26 -3.96 16.53
CA PRO A 225 -11.09 -5.05 17.02
C PRO A 225 -12.24 -5.39 16.06
N ALA A 226 -12.83 -4.38 15.41
CA ALA A 226 -13.90 -4.58 14.45
C ALA A 226 -13.45 -5.35 13.21
N ILE A 227 -12.34 -4.93 12.56
CA ILE A 227 -11.81 -5.66 11.39
C ILE A 227 -11.31 -7.05 11.78
N GLN A 228 -10.71 -7.20 12.96
CA GLN A 228 -10.26 -8.50 13.46
C GLN A 228 -11.45 -9.46 13.60
N GLN A 229 -12.52 -9.05 14.29
CA GLN A 229 -13.71 -9.88 14.47
C GLN A 229 -14.35 -10.25 13.13
N GLU A 230 -14.44 -9.30 12.21
CA GLU A 230 -15.02 -9.54 10.89
C GLU A 230 -14.16 -10.54 10.07
N LEU A 231 -12.84 -10.37 10.04
CA LEU A 231 -11.95 -11.31 9.36
C LEU A 231 -12.02 -12.71 9.98
N MET A 232 -12.01 -12.84 11.32
CA MET A 232 -12.14 -14.14 11.98
C MET A 232 -13.46 -14.85 11.64
N LYS A 233 -14.57 -14.10 11.53
CA LYS A 233 -15.88 -14.66 11.16
C LYS A 233 -15.90 -15.24 9.75
N PHE A 234 -15.12 -14.67 8.84
CA PHE A 234 -15.17 -15.03 7.42
C PHE A 234 -13.98 -15.87 6.94
N GLN A 235 -13.08 -16.26 7.85
CA GLN A 235 -12.04 -17.21 7.55
C GLN A 235 -12.69 -18.56 7.17
N GLN A 236 -12.28 -19.12 6.04
CA GLN A 236 -12.73 -20.44 5.61
C GLN A 236 -12.07 -21.54 6.44
N ALA A 237 -12.64 -22.75 6.44
CA ALA A 237 -12.11 -23.88 7.22
C ALA A 237 -10.67 -24.28 6.82
N ASN A 238 -10.26 -24.00 5.58
CA ASN A 238 -8.89 -24.20 5.09
C ASN A 238 -7.92 -23.07 5.47
N GLY A 239 -8.38 -22.08 6.25
CA GLY A 239 -7.60 -20.93 6.68
C GLY A 239 -7.57 -19.75 5.71
N CYS A 240 -8.15 -19.87 4.52
CA CYS A 240 -8.12 -18.84 3.49
C CYS A 240 -9.24 -17.79 3.68
N TRP A 241 -9.05 -16.64 3.02
CA TRP A 241 -10.09 -15.64 2.79
C TRP A 241 -10.37 -15.49 1.30
N GLU A 242 -11.64 -15.65 0.92
CA GLU A 242 -12.09 -15.44 -0.45
C GLU A 242 -12.12 -13.95 -0.82
N ASP A 243 -11.58 -13.64 -1.99
CA ASP A 243 -11.57 -12.33 -2.63
C ASP A 243 -11.90 -12.48 -4.12
N GLN A 244 -12.46 -11.43 -4.72
CA GLN A 244 -12.87 -11.41 -6.12
C GLN A 244 -11.74 -11.69 -7.12
N PHE A 245 -10.48 -11.45 -6.75
CA PHE A 245 -9.32 -11.73 -7.61
C PHE A 245 -8.74 -13.13 -7.35
N SER A 246 -8.44 -13.45 -6.10
CA SER A 246 -7.94 -14.78 -5.71
C SER A 246 -7.93 -14.97 -4.18
N PRO A 247 -8.12 -16.20 -3.69
CA PRO A 247 -8.01 -16.49 -2.27
C PRO A 247 -6.58 -16.25 -1.73
N GLN A 248 -5.54 -16.37 -2.55
CA GLN A 248 -4.16 -16.07 -2.13
C GLN A 248 -3.98 -14.58 -1.82
N TYR A 249 -4.54 -13.70 -2.65
CA TYR A 249 -4.51 -12.26 -2.41
C TYR A 249 -5.32 -11.89 -1.17
N GLY A 250 -6.56 -12.39 -1.05
CA GLY A 250 -7.42 -12.15 0.11
C GLY A 250 -6.75 -12.61 1.41
N THR A 251 -6.19 -13.82 1.41
CA THR A 251 -5.47 -14.38 2.56
C THR A 251 -4.22 -13.56 2.91
N ALA A 252 -3.41 -13.16 1.93
CA ALA A 252 -2.23 -12.35 2.19
C ALA A 252 -2.61 -11.00 2.84
N MET A 253 -3.65 -10.32 2.33
CA MET A 253 -4.11 -9.06 2.89
C MET A 253 -4.72 -9.23 4.28
N ALA A 254 -5.57 -10.24 4.48
CA ALA A 254 -6.15 -10.56 5.80
C ALA A 254 -5.05 -10.79 6.84
N CYS A 255 -4.04 -11.60 6.50
CA CYS A 255 -2.90 -11.85 7.37
C CYS A 255 -2.13 -10.56 7.67
N ILE A 256 -1.89 -9.68 6.70
CA ILE A 256 -1.18 -8.40 6.96
C ILE A 256 -2.00 -7.53 7.93
N ILE A 257 -3.31 -7.42 7.72
CA ILE A 257 -4.23 -6.66 8.58
C ILE A 257 -4.19 -7.20 10.01
N LEU A 258 -4.39 -8.51 10.18
CA LEU A 258 -4.42 -9.16 11.50
C LEU A 258 -3.09 -9.02 12.24
N GLN A 259 -1.97 -9.02 11.52
CA GLN A 259 -0.62 -8.93 12.08
C GLN A 259 -0.13 -7.50 12.30
N MET A 260 -0.93 -6.47 11.98
CA MET A 260 -0.52 -5.07 12.15
C MET A 260 0.01 -4.73 13.55
N PRO A 261 -0.60 -5.21 14.67
CA PRO A 261 -0.09 -4.90 16.01
C PRO A 261 1.31 -5.45 16.30
N ASN A 262 1.80 -6.44 15.52
CA ASN A 262 3.15 -6.97 15.69
C ASN A 262 4.23 -5.93 15.34
N CYS A 263 3.89 -4.95 14.47
CA CYS A 263 4.78 -3.86 14.07
C CYS A 263 6.16 -4.31 13.52
N TYR A 264 6.23 -5.50 12.92
CA TYR A 264 7.48 -6.05 12.38
C TYR A 264 7.89 -5.47 11.02
N LEU A 265 6.94 -4.94 10.24
CA LEU A 265 7.26 -4.27 8.97
C LEU A 265 7.76 -2.83 9.24
N PRO A 266 8.96 -2.46 8.75
CA PRO A 266 9.46 -1.08 8.83
C PRO A 266 8.46 0.00 8.41
N ILE A 267 7.63 -0.25 7.39
CA ILE A 267 6.63 0.73 6.94
C ILE A 267 5.50 1.01 7.96
N PHE A 268 5.29 0.14 8.94
CA PHE A 268 4.28 0.31 10.00
C PHE A 268 4.83 0.97 11.27
N GLN A 269 6.15 1.20 11.34
CA GLN A 269 6.78 1.85 12.48
C GLN A 269 6.51 3.36 12.43
N ARG A 270 6.20 3.92 13.61
CA ARG A 270 5.87 5.35 13.80
C ARG A 270 7.13 6.21 13.85
#